data_AF-A0A2W5VAJ9-F1
#
_entry.id   AF-A0A2W5VAJ9-F1
#
_cell.length_a   1.000
_cell.length_b   1.000
_cell.length_c   1.000
_cell.angle_alpha   90.00
_cell.angle_beta   90.00
_cell.angle_gamma   90.00
#
_symmetry.space_group_name_H-M   'P 1'
#
loop_
_entity.id
_entity.type
_entity.pdbx_description
1 polymer ?
#
loop_
_entity_poly.entity_id
_entity_poly.type
_entity_poly.pdbx_seq_one_letter_code
_entity_poly.pdbx_strand_id
1 'polypeptide(L)'
;MVMILGLLSLLIGLVNLACLIVFLIQLFKAKGVGHGIAGLCCGLYTLIWGWQNADALDAANPPPAGLKYAQWIRIWTGLIVVNIVINIASQAMARM
;
A
#
# COMPACT_ATOMS: atom_id res chain seq x y z
N MET A 1 26.71 -1.50 -5.47
CA MET A 1 25.78 -0.44 -5.01
C MET A 1 24.49 -0.44 -5.81
N VAL A 2 24.54 -0.36 -7.15
CA VAL A 2 23.35 -0.36 -8.03
C VAL A 2 22.50 -1.64 -7.91
N MET A 3 23.13 -2.82 -7.82
CA MET A 3 22.42 -4.11 -7.77
C MET A 3 21.61 -4.31 -6.47
N ILE A 4 22.17 -3.90 -5.32
CA ILE A 4 21.50 -3.98 -4.00
C ILE A 4 20.33 -2.99 -3.91
N LEU A 5 20.52 -1.77 -4.42
CA LEU A 5 19.46 -0.76 -4.45
C LEU A 5 18.32 -1.15 -5.41
N GLY A 6 18.63 -1.83 -6.52
CA GLY A 6 17.65 -2.38 -7.45
C GLY A 6 16.78 -3.48 -6.82
N LEU A 7 17.41 -4.45 -6.14
CA LEU A 7 16.71 -5.51 -5.40
C LEU A 7 15.82 -4.95 -4.30
N LEU A 8 16.31 -3.97 -3.53
CA LEU A 8 15.54 -3.34 -2.45
C LEU A 8 14.30 -2.60 -3.00
N SER A 9 14.48 -1.87 -4.10
CA SER A 9 13.39 -1.15 -4.76
C SER A 9 12.31 -2.09 -5.30
N LEU A 10 12.72 -3.24 -5.83
CA LEU A 10 11.78 -4.27 -6.30
C LEU A 10 10.99 -4.89 -5.13
N LEU A 11 11.65 -5.20 -4.01
CA LEU A 11 10.97 -5.71 -2.81
C LEU A 11 9.96 -4.70 -2.25
N ILE A 12 10.36 -3.43 -2.13
CA ILE A 12 9.46 -2.35 -1.68
C ILE A 12 8.25 -2.23 -2.62
N GLY A 13 8.47 -2.32 -3.95
CA GLY A 13 7.40 -2.30 -4.94
C GLY A 13 6.44 -3.48 -4.81
N LEU A 14 6.95 -4.70 -4.59
CA LEU A 14 6.13 -5.90 -4.40
C LEU A 14 5.29 -5.83 -3.14
N VAL A 15 5.85 -5.39 -2.01
CA VAL A 15 5.09 -5.25 -0.76
C VAL A 15 4.03 -4.16 -0.92
N ASN A 16 4.35 -3.04 -1.57
CA ASN A 16 3.39 -1.97 -1.84
C ASN A 16 2.21 -2.45 -2.71
N LEU A 17 2.50 -3.26 -3.74
CA LEU A 17 1.46 -3.86 -4.58
C LEU A 17 0.62 -4.88 -3.81
N ALA A 18 1.24 -5.72 -2.97
CA ALA A 18 0.52 -6.67 -2.14
C ALA A 18 -0.44 -5.96 -1.17
N CYS A 19 0.01 -4.89 -0.50
CA CYS A 19 -0.85 -4.09 0.37
C CYS A 19 -2.03 -3.48 -0.39
N LEU A 20 -1.79 -2.95 -1.59
CA LEU A 20 -2.84 -2.40 -2.44
C LEU A 20 -3.88 -3.48 -2.79
N ILE A 21 -3.44 -4.65 -3.24
CA ILE A 21 -4.34 -5.75 -3.63
C ILE A 21 -5.21 -6.22 -2.44
N VAL A 22 -4.63 -6.32 -1.24
CA VAL A 22 -5.38 -6.70 -0.03
C VAL A 22 -6.58 -5.78 0.22
N PHE A 23 -6.35 -4.46 0.18
CA PHE A 23 -7.43 -3.49 0.37
C PHE A 23 -8.36 -3.40 -0.84
N LEU A 24 -7.84 -3.61 -2.05
CA LEU A 24 -8.64 -3.61 -3.26
C LEU A 24 -9.68 -4.74 -3.23
N ILE A 25 -9.29 -5.95 -2.81
CA ILE A 25 -10.22 -7.08 -2.66
C ILE A 25 -11.34 -6.74 -1.67
N GLN A 26 -11.01 -6.12 -0.54
CA GLN A 26 -12.02 -5.72 0.44
C GLN A 26 -12.91 -4.59 -0.06
N LEU A 27 -12.36 -3.66 -0.84
CA LEU A 27 -13.10 -2.59 -1.50
C LEU A 27 -14.09 -3.14 -2.52
N PHE A 28 -13.69 -4.14 -3.32
CA PHE A 28 -14.57 -4.86 -4.25
C PHE A 28 -15.72 -5.54 -3.51
N LYS A 29 -15.44 -6.19 -2.37
CA LYS A 29 -16.46 -6.85 -1.54
C LYS A 29 -17.44 -5.85 -0.90
N ALA A 30 -16.95 -4.69 -0.46
CA ALA A 30 -17.75 -3.71 0.27
C ALA A 30 -18.54 -2.76 -0.62
N LYS A 31 -17.98 -2.29 -1.74
CA LYS A 31 -18.55 -1.24 -2.60
C LYS A 31 -18.77 -1.64 -4.05
N GLY A 32 -18.43 -2.88 -4.43
CA GLY A 32 -18.61 -3.40 -5.78
C GLY A 32 -17.56 -2.93 -6.79
N VAL A 33 -17.78 -3.30 -8.05
CA VAL A 33 -16.78 -3.22 -9.13
C VAL A 33 -16.36 -1.79 -9.48
N GLY A 34 -17.30 -0.85 -9.52
CA GLY A 34 -17.00 0.54 -9.91
C GLY A 34 -15.99 1.22 -8.98
N HIS A 35 -16.14 1.01 -7.67
CA HIS A 35 -15.18 1.53 -6.69
C HIS A 35 -13.85 0.77 -6.71
N GLY A 36 -13.87 -0.54 -7.02
CA GLY A 36 -12.66 -1.33 -7.21
C GLY A 36 -11.79 -0.85 -8.38
N ILE A 37 -12.41 -0.50 -9.52
CA ILE A 37 -11.71 0.09 -10.67
C ILE A 37 -11.17 1.48 -10.31
N ALA A 38 -11.96 2.30 -9.61
CA ALA A 38 -11.52 3.61 -9.13
C ALA A 38 -10.32 3.47 -8.17
N GLY A 39 -10.29 2.45 -7.31
CA GLY A 39 -9.16 2.16 -6.43
C GLY A 39 -7.92 1.63 -7.14
N LEU A 40 -8.09 0.94 -8.28
CA LEU A 40 -6.97 0.50 -9.11
C LEU A 40 -6.34 1.67 -9.87
N CYS A 41 -7.17 2.56 -10.41
CA CYS A 41 -6.71 3.78 -11.07
C CYS A 41 -6.14 4.81 -10.08
N CYS A 42 -6.69 4.86 -8.86
CA CYS A 42 -6.26 5.78 -7.82
C CYS A 42 -5.90 5.00 -6.54
N GLY A 43 -4.64 4.59 -6.40
CA GLY A 43 -4.16 3.91 -5.19
C GLY A 43 -4.37 4.74 -3.91
N LEU A 44 -4.41 6.08 -4.02
CA LEU A 44 -4.71 6.98 -2.91
C LEU A 44 -6.14 6.82 -2.38
N TYR A 45 -7.12 6.60 -3.28
CA TYR A 45 -8.51 6.35 -2.88
C TYR A 45 -8.61 5.09 -2.02
N THR A 46 -7.95 4.02 -2.47
CA THR A 46 -7.89 2.73 -1.78
C THR A 46 -7.19 2.84 -0.43
N LEU A 47 -6.16 3.69 -0.33
CA LEU A 47 -5.44 3.98 0.90
C LEU A 47 -6.34 4.69 1.93
N ILE A 48 -7.04 5.75 1.52
CA ILE A 48 -7.94 6.52 2.38
C ILE A 48 -9.09 5.63 2.86
N TRP A 49 -9.70 4.89 1.95
CA TRP A 49 -10.77 3.95 2.29
C TRP A 49 -10.29 2.85 3.23
N GLY A 50 -9.09 2.32 3.00
CA GLY A 50 -8.46 1.32 3.85
C GLY A 50 -8.27 1.80 5.28
N TRP A 51 -7.81 3.04 5.48
CA TRP A 51 -7.70 3.65 6.80
C TRP A 51 -9.05 3.82 7.49
N GLN A 52 -10.08 4.26 6.77
CA GLN A 52 -11.41 4.47 7.33
C GLN A 52 -12.10 3.17 7.76
N ASN A 53 -11.74 2.04 7.14
CA ASN A 53 -12.42 0.76 7.34
C ASN A 53 -11.54 -0.31 7.99
N ALA A 54 -10.28 -0.01 8.33
CA ALA A 54 -9.33 -1.01 8.84
C ALA A 54 -9.84 -1.71 10.12
N ASP A 55 -10.32 -0.93 11.10
CA ASP A 55 -10.81 -1.48 12.36
C ASP A 55 -12.10 -2.31 12.17
N ALA A 56 -12.98 -1.87 11.26
CA ALA A 56 -14.18 -2.61 10.90
C ALA A 56 -13.85 -3.92 10.15
N LEU A 57 -12.84 -3.90 9.27
CA LEU A 57 -12.36 -5.07 8.55
C LEU A 57 -11.70 -6.08 9.49
N ASP A 58 -10.98 -5.62 10.52
CA ASP A 58 -10.40 -6.47 11.56
C ASP A 58 -11.44 -7.22 12.39
N ALA A 59 -12.60 -6.60 12.63
CA ALA A 59 -13.71 -7.24 13.33
C ALA A 59 -14.53 -8.18 12.41
N ALA A 60 -14.67 -7.83 11.12
CA ALA A 60 -15.58 -8.51 10.20
C ALA A 60 -14.93 -9.62 9.36
N ASN A 61 -13.61 -9.60 9.15
CA ASN A 61 -12.93 -10.51 8.24
C ASN A 61 -11.68 -11.14 8.87
N PRO A 62 -11.33 -12.38 8.50
CA PRO A 62 -10.07 -12.98 8.91
C PRO A 62 -8.89 -12.14 8.37
N PRO A 63 -7.83 -11.93 9.18
CA PRO A 63 -6.66 -11.19 8.78
C PRO A 63 -5.86 -11.92 7.70
N PRO A 64 -5.45 -11.24 6.62
CA PRO A 64 -4.62 -11.85 5.59
C PRO A 64 -3.20 -12.04 6.14
N ALA A 65 -2.67 -13.26 6.00
CA ALA A 65 -1.34 -13.67 6.47
C ALA A 65 -1.10 -13.46 7.99
N GLY A 66 -2.16 -13.54 8.81
CA GLY A 66 -2.05 -13.45 10.28
C GLY A 66 -1.81 -12.05 10.83
N LEU A 67 -1.82 -11.02 9.97
CA LEU A 67 -1.66 -9.61 10.33
C LEU A 67 -3.00 -8.87 10.21
N LYS A 68 -3.31 -8.06 11.20
CA LYS A 68 -4.53 -7.22 11.20
C LYS A 68 -4.52 -6.22 10.05
N TYR A 69 -5.68 -5.91 9.48
CA TYR A 69 -5.87 -4.85 8.48
C TYR A 69 -5.34 -3.50 8.99
N ALA A 70 -5.51 -3.18 10.28
CA ALA A 70 -4.90 -1.99 10.88
C ALA A 70 -3.36 -2.01 10.86
N GLN A 71 -2.71 -3.18 10.90
CA GLN A 71 -1.26 -3.29 10.76
C GLN A 71 -0.86 -3.18 9.29
N TRP A 72 -1.60 -3.85 8.39
CA TRP A 72 -1.39 -3.77 6.95
C TRP A 72 -1.43 -2.34 6.43
N ILE A 73 -2.43 -1.53 6.84
CA ILE A 73 -2.53 -0.15 6.37
C ILE A 73 -1.38 0.72 6.87
N ARG A 74 -0.90 0.49 8.10
CA ARG A 74 0.27 1.19 8.66
C ARG A 74 1.54 0.86 7.89
N ILE A 75 1.79 -0.43 7.63
CA ILE A 75 2.92 -0.89 6.81
C ILE A 75 2.84 -0.26 5.42
N TRP A 76 1.66 -0.27 4.81
CA TRP A 76 1.45 0.28 3.48
C TRP A 76 1.75 1.79 3.43
N THR A 77 1.22 2.57 4.37
CA THR A 77 1.55 4.01 4.48
C THR A 77 3.02 4.25 4.76
N GLY A 78 3.64 3.47 5.66
CA GLY A 78 5.06 3.59 5.97
C GLY A 78 5.93 3.37 4.74
N LEU A 79 5.61 2.36 3.93
CA LEU A 79 6.33 2.08 2.68
C LEU A 79 6.17 3.21 1.65
N ILE A 80 4.96 3.77 1.50
CA ILE A 80 4.73 4.91 0.59
C ILE A 80 5.58 6.11 1.04
N VAL A 81 5.56 6.45 2.33
CA VAL A 81 6.30 7.59 2.87
C VAL A 81 7.81 7.38 2.72
N VAL A 82 8.33 6.21 3.09
CA VAL A 82 9.76 5.88 2.92
C VAL A 82 10.17 5.96 1.45
N ASN A 83 9.33 5.46 0.53
CA ASN A 83 9.60 5.51 -0.90
C ASN A 83 9.64 6.97 -1.42
N ILE A 84 8.72 7.82 -0.97
CA ILE A 84 8.74 9.26 -1.29
C ILE A 84 10.02 9.92 -0.79
N VAL A 85 10.41 9.69 0.48
CA VAL A 85 11.62 10.27 1.07
C VAL A 85 12.88 9.84 0.32
N ILE A 86 13.00 8.55 0.00
CA ILE A 86 14.14 8.02 -0.78
C ILE A 86 14.21 8.67 -2.16
N ASN A 87 13.07 8.83 -2.85
CA ASN A 87 13.03 9.47 -4.17
C ASN A 87 13.44 10.95 -4.11
N ILE A 88 12.96 11.69 -3.11
CA ILE A 88 13.31 13.11 -2.93
C ILE A 88 14.80 13.24 -2.60
N ALA A 89 15.31 12.44 -1.64
CA ALA A 89 16.72 12.46 -1.25
C ALA A 89 17.64 12.06 -2.42
N SER A 90 17.26 11.05 -3.20
CA SER A 90 18.00 10.64 -4.39
C SER A 90 18.00 11.70 -5.48
N GLN A 91 16.88 12.41 -5.70
CA GLN A 91 16.83 13.52 -6.66
C GLN A 91 17.64 14.73 -6.19
N ALA A 92 17.69 15.00 -4.88
CA ALA A 92 18.50 16.08 -4.32
C ALA A 92 20.00 15.78 -4.49
N MET A 93 20.44 14.55 -4.19
CA MET A 93 21.83 14.12 -4.40
C MET A 93 22.23 14.04 -5.87
N ALA A 94 21.31 13.73 -6.78
CA ALA A 94 21.58 13.70 -8.22
C ALA A 94 21.72 15.11 -8.86
N ARG A 95 21.35 16.17 -8.13
CA ARG A 95 21.42 17.57 -8.60
C ARG A 95 22.59 18.36 -7.99
N MET A 96 23.41 17.75 -7.12
CA MET A 96 24.66 18.31 -6.58
C MET A 96 25.85 17.70 -7.30
#